data_AF-L5JXI7-F1
#
_entry.id   AF-L5JXI7-F1
#
_cell.length_a   1.000
_cell.length_b   1.000
_cell.length_c   1.000
_cell.angle_alpha   90.00
_cell.angle_beta   90.00
_cell.angle_gamma   90.00
#
_symmetry.space_group_name_H-M   'P 1'
#
loop_
_entity.id
_entity.type
_entity.pdbx_description
1 polymer ?
#
loop_
_entity_poly.entity_id
_entity_poly.type
_entity_poly.pdbx_seq_one_letter_code
_entity_poly.pdbx_strand_id
1 'polypeptide(L)'
;MSSWWADSSRALLTRVHRQAYARLYPVLLVKKDGSTIHIRYREPRRMLEMPVDLDVLSPEERRARLRKREAQFRDKKEEPELGDDFDMERYKQFWAKK
;
A
#
# COMPACT_ATOMS: atom_id res chain seq x y z
N MET A 1 -5.59 37.25 -28.59
CA MET A 1 -4.36 36.48 -28.86
C MET A 1 -4.57 35.08 -28.30
N SER A 2 -4.89 34.11 -29.17
CA SER A 2 -5.20 32.74 -28.77
C SER A 2 -3.94 32.05 -28.25
N SER A 3 -3.95 31.67 -26.98
CA SER A 3 -2.94 30.79 -26.40
C SER A 3 -2.92 29.49 -27.21
N TRP A 4 -1.74 29.09 -27.68
CA TRP A 4 -1.51 27.76 -28.24
C TRP A 4 -1.72 26.74 -27.11
N TRP A 5 -2.92 26.16 -27.03
CA TRP A 5 -3.22 25.14 -26.04
C TRP A 5 -2.58 23.83 -26.46
N ALA A 6 -1.80 23.22 -25.57
CA ALA A 6 -1.20 21.92 -25.78
C ALA A 6 -2.24 20.84 -25.48
N ASP A 7 -2.88 20.31 -26.52
CA ASP A 7 -3.84 19.21 -26.39
C ASP A 7 -3.13 17.85 -26.29
N SER A 8 -3.36 17.13 -25.18
CA SER A 8 -2.82 15.78 -24.97
C SER A 8 -3.45 14.71 -25.88
N SER A 9 -4.60 15.01 -26.47
CA SER A 9 -5.31 14.13 -27.41
C SER A 9 -4.68 14.08 -28.80
N ARG A 10 -3.88 15.08 -29.17
CA ARG A 10 -3.36 15.28 -30.55
C ARG A 10 -2.58 14.07 -31.10
N ALA A 11 -1.88 13.33 -30.24
CA ALA A 11 -1.10 12.15 -30.62
C ALA A 11 -1.47 10.88 -29.81
N LEU A 12 -2.63 10.89 -29.13
CA LEU A 12 -3.05 9.79 -28.26
C LEU A 12 -3.57 8.59 -29.05
N LEU A 13 -4.35 8.84 -30.09
CA LEU A 13 -5.01 7.81 -30.90
C LEU A 13 -4.03 7.23 -31.94
N THR A 14 -3.36 6.13 -31.58
CA THR A 14 -2.32 5.51 -32.43
C THR A 14 -2.47 3.99 -32.50
N ARG A 15 -1.71 3.32 -33.37
CA ARG A 15 -1.61 1.84 -33.46
C ARG A 15 -0.15 1.39 -33.50
N VAL A 16 0.09 0.08 -33.37
CA VAL A 16 1.43 -0.50 -33.55
C VAL A 16 1.75 -0.57 -35.04
N HIS A 17 2.83 0.08 -35.48
CA HIS A 17 3.24 0.15 -36.89
C HIS A 17 4.24 -0.96 -37.25
N ARG A 18 3.89 -2.22 -36.96
CA ARG A 18 4.71 -3.41 -37.31
C ARG A 18 3.87 -4.39 -38.13
N GLN A 19 4.51 -5.09 -39.07
CA GLN A 19 3.83 -6.09 -39.93
C GLN A 19 3.31 -7.29 -39.13
N ALA A 20 4.13 -7.83 -38.23
CA ALA A 20 3.74 -8.90 -37.31
C ALA A 20 4.00 -8.47 -35.86
N TYR A 21 2.98 -8.54 -35.01
CA TYR A 21 3.09 -8.25 -33.58
C TYR A 21 2.05 -9.05 -32.78
N ALA A 22 2.41 -9.42 -31.56
CA ALA A 22 1.48 -10.05 -30.63
C ALA A 22 0.42 -9.04 -30.15
N ARG A 23 -0.78 -9.53 -29.81
CA ARG A 23 -1.86 -8.70 -29.28
C ARG A 23 -1.40 -8.01 -27.99
N LEU A 24 -1.65 -6.71 -27.91
CA LEU A 24 -1.41 -5.91 -26.71
C LEU A 24 -2.73 -5.36 -26.20
N TYR A 25 -2.87 -5.31 -24.88
CA TYR A 25 -4.07 -4.86 -24.19
C TYR A 25 -3.80 -3.51 -23.52
N PRO A 26 -4.77 -2.59 -23.51
CA PRO A 26 -4.66 -1.36 -22.73
C PRO A 26 -4.74 -1.69 -21.23
N VAL A 27 -3.76 -1.24 -20.47
CA VAL A 27 -3.62 -1.47 -19.03
C VAL A 27 -3.31 -0.15 -18.33
N LEU A 28 -3.86 0.03 -17.13
CA LEU A 28 -3.55 1.17 -16.26
C LEU A 28 -2.26 0.91 -15.48
N LEU A 29 -1.22 1.71 -15.73
CA LEU A 29 0.00 1.71 -14.91
C LEU A 29 -0.11 2.80 -13.85
N VAL A 30 -0.11 2.39 -12.59
CA VAL A 30 -0.05 3.28 -11.42
C VAL A 30 1.41 3.47 -11.03
N LYS A 31 1.87 4.72 -11.04
CA LYS A 31 3.21 5.10 -10.60
C LYS A 31 3.29 5.16 -9.07
N LYS A 32 4.52 5.28 -8.54
CA LYS A 32 4.80 5.47 -7.10
C LYS A 32 4.07 6.67 -6.51
N ASP A 33 3.88 7.72 -7.31
CA ASP A 33 3.19 8.96 -6.91
C ASP A 33 1.66 8.84 -6.95
N GLY A 34 1.11 7.66 -7.30
CA GLY A 34 -0.32 7.43 -7.50
C GLY A 34 -0.87 7.93 -8.85
N SER A 35 -0.05 8.62 -9.64
CA SER A 35 -0.42 9.02 -11.00
C SER A 35 -0.61 7.80 -11.91
N THR A 36 -1.58 7.88 -12.83
CA THR A 36 -1.98 6.75 -13.68
C THR A 36 -1.78 7.06 -15.16
N ILE A 37 -1.24 6.10 -15.90
CA ILE A 37 -1.02 6.23 -17.36
C ILE A 37 -1.54 4.97 -18.06
N HIS A 38 -2.16 5.14 -19.23
CA HIS A 38 -2.57 4.03 -20.08
C HIS A 38 -1.39 3.52 -20.93
N ILE A 39 -1.07 2.24 -20.80
CA ILE A 39 0.01 1.59 -21.54
C ILE A 39 -0.52 0.32 -22.21
N ARG A 40 0.11 -0.09 -23.31
CA ARG A 40 -0.17 -1.37 -23.98
C ARG A 40 0.71 -2.47 -23.40
N TYR A 41 0.10 -3.49 -22.81
CA TYR A 41 0.79 -4.62 -22.16
C TYR A 41 0.47 -5.96 -22.83
N ARG A 42 1.31 -6.97 -22.63
CA ARG A 42 1.16 -8.29 -23.26
C ARG A 42 -0.02 -9.08 -22.70
N GLU A 43 -0.20 -9.03 -21.39
CA GLU A 43 -1.26 -9.73 -20.70
C GLU A 43 -2.47 -8.79 -20.47
N PRO A 44 -3.70 -9.31 -20.53
CA PRO A 44 -4.91 -8.53 -20.27
C PRO A 44 -5.14 -8.29 -18.76
N ARG A 45 -4.21 -7.58 -18.12
CA ARG A 45 -4.36 -7.13 -16.72
C ARG A 45 -5.16 -5.83 -16.68
N ARG A 46 -5.95 -5.61 -15.63
CA ARG A 46 -6.70 -4.35 -15.46
C ARG A 46 -5.79 -3.20 -15.01
N MET A 47 -4.90 -3.48 -14.07
CA MET A 47 -4.01 -2.50 -13.46
C MET A 47 -2.65 -3.13 -13.12
N LEU A 48 -1.60 -2.33 -13.20
CA LEU A 48 -0.24 -2.63 -12.78
C LEU A 48 0.22 -1.55 -11.81
N GLU A 49 0.73 -1.95 -10.65
CA GLU A 49 1.27 -1.03 -9.65
C GLU A 49 2.80 -1.06 -9.70
N MET A 50 3.40 0.12 -9.85
CA MET A 50 4.85 0.27 -9.81
C MET A 50 5.32 0.23 -8.35
N PRO A 51 6.16 -0.75 -7.96
CA PRO A 51 6.66 -0.83 -6.59
C PRO A 51 7.55 0.37 -6.28
N VAL A 52 7.71 0.68 -5.00
CA VAL A 52 8.68 1.68 -4.53
C VAL A 52 10.05 1.03 -4.41
N ASP A 53 11.07 1.66 -5.01
CA ASP A 53 12.45 1.19 -4.93
C ASP A 53 13.04 1.51 -3.55
N LEU A 54 13.60 0.50 -2.88
CA LEU A 54 14.17 0.64 -1.54
C LEU A 54 15.57 1.27 -1.52
N ASP A 55 16.27 1.21 -2.66
CA ASP A 55 17.65 1.70 -2.77
C ASP A 55 17.74 3.20 -3.01
N VAL A 56 16.67 3.80 -3.56
CA VAL A 56 16.57 5.25 -3.80
C VAL A 56 16.10 5.99 -2.54
N LEU A 57 15.46 5.29 -1.60
CA LEU A 57 14.93 5.89 -0.38
C LEU A 57 16.05 6.30 0.59
N SER A 58 15.80 7.37 1.36
CA SER A 58 16.68 7.75 2.45
C SER A 58 16.73 6.64 3.51
N PRO A 59 17.87 6.47 4.23
CA PRO A 59 18.00 5.41 5.23
C PRO A 59 16.98 5.55 6.37
N GLU A 60 16.55 6.78 6.67
CA GLU A 60 15.54 7.08 7.68
C GLU A 60 14.15 6.63 7.24
N GLU A 61 13.72 6.98 6.03
CA GLU A 61 12.43 6.57 5.47
C GLU A 61 12.36 5.05 5.30
N ARG A 62 13.47 4.42 4.90
CA ARG A 62 13.58 2.97 4.81
C ARG A 62 13.34 2.29 6.16
N ARG A 63 13.97 2.78 7.23
CA ARG A 63 13.77 2.28 8.60
C ARG A 63 12.32 2.48 9.07
N ALA A 64 11.73 3.65 8.80
CA ALA A 64 10.33 3.93 9.14
C ALA A 64 9.35 2.95 8.46
N ARG A 65 9.58 2.64 7.18
CA ARG A 65 8.77 1.66 6.44
C ARG A 65 8.91 0.24 6.98
N LEU A 66 10.12 -0.19 7.34
CA LEU A 66 10.34 -1.50 7.96
C LEU A 66 9.61 -1.62 9.30
N ARG A 67 9.69 -0.59 10.16
CA ARG A 67 8.94 -0.54 11.42
C ARG A 67 7.43 -0.60 11.20
N LYS A 68 6.91 0.13 10.20
CA LYS A 68 5.48 0.09 9.85
C LYS A 68 5.05 -1.30 9.38
N ARG A 69 5.88 -1.98 8.59
CA ARG A 69 5.64 -3.36 8.16
C ARG A 69 5.63 -4.31 9.36
N GLU A 70 6.65 -4.26 10.21
CA GLU A 70 6.73 -5.08 11.42
C GLU A 70 5.54 -4.86 12.36
N ALA A 71 5.08 -3.62 12.51
CA ALA A 71 3.90 -3.30 13.30
C ALA A 71 2.60 -3.90 12.73
N GLN A 72 2.48 -4.01 11.40
CA GLN A 72 1.34 -4.71 10.76
C GLN A 72 1.40 -6.22 10.94
N PHE A 73 2.61 -6.80 10.96
CA PHE A 73 2.82 -8.24 11.12
C PHE A 73 2.89 -8.71 12.58
N ARG A 74 3.06 -7.80 13.54
CA ARG A 74 2.93 -8.14 14.95
C ARG A 74 1.46 -8.39 15.25
N ASP A 75 1.13 -9.64 15.52
CA ASP A 75 -0.13 -9.99 16.15
C ASP A 75 -0.29 -9.13 17.40
N LYS A 76 -1.52 -8.61 17.62
CA LYS A 76 -1.86 -7.94 18.87
C LYS A 76 -1.56 -8.93 19.97
N LYS A 77 -0.42 -8.75 20.65
CA LYS A 77 -0.18 -9.43 21.92
C LYS A 77 -1.37 -9.08 22.77
N GLU A 78 -2.12 -10.09 23.18
CA GLU A 78 -3.10 -9.95 24.25
C GLU A 78 -2.40 -9.15 25.34
N GLU A 79 -2.99 -8.00 25.67
CA GLU A 79 -2.50 -7.22 26.80
C GLU A 79 -2.38 -8.20 27.95
N PRO A 80 -1.23 -8.24 28.66
CA PRO A 80 -1.14 -9.12 29.80
C PRO A 80 -2.32 -8.74 30.68
N GLU A 81 -3.27 -9.68 30.83
CA GLU A 81 -4.32 -9.52 31.83
C GLU A 81 -3.55 -9.16 33.09
N LEU A 82 -3.74 -7.93 33.58
CA LEU A 82 -3.20 -7.50 34.85
C LEU A 82 -3.91 -8.40 35.87
N GLY A 83 -3.33 -9.57 36.09
CA GLY A 83 -3.84 -10.56 37.01
C GLY A 83 -3.70 -9.94 38.39
N ASP A 84 -4.79 -9.34 38.87
CA ASP A 84 -4.91 -9.05 40.28
C ASP A 84 -4.80 -10.38 41.01
N ASP A 85 -3.85 -10.47 41.95
CA ASP A 85 -3.70 -11.59 42.89
C ASP A 85 -4.82 -11.52 43.94
N PHE A 86 -6.07 -11.50 43.46
CA PHE A 86 -7.25 -11.31 44.27
C PHE A 86 -7.68 -12.64 44.88
N ASP A 87 -7.16 -12.92 46.07
CA ASP A 87 -7.57 -14.05 46.89
C ASP A 87 -8.88 -13.77 47.64
N MET A 88 -10.00 -14.33 47.15
CA MET A 88 -11.29 -14.27 47.84
C MET A 88 -11.23 -14.79 49.29
N GLU A 89 -10.36 -15.76 49.57
CA GLU A 89 -10.22 -16.33 50.93
C GLU A 89 -9.58 -15.35 51.92
N ARG A 90 -8.58 -14.58 51.49
CA ARG A 90 -7.93 -13.55 52.32
C ARG A 90 -8.89 -12.40 52.63
N TYR A 91 -9.74 -12.03 51.69
CA TYR A 91 -10.64 -10.89 51.85
C TYR A 91 -11.98 -11.21 52.53
N LYS A 92 -12.39 -12.49 52.62
CA LYS A 92 -13.58 -12.93 53.37
C LYS A 92 -13.60 -12.45 54.83
N GLN A 93 -12.42 -12.30 55.44
CA GLN A 93 -12.28 -11.86 56.84
C GLN A 93 -12.80 -10.43 57.07
N PHE A 94 -12.81 -9.59 56.03
CA PHE A 94 -13.28 -8.20 56.11
C PHE A 94 -14.77 -8.03 55.79
N TRP A 95 -15.45 -9.09 55.34
CA TRP A 95 -16.89 -9.03 55.03
C TRP A 95 -17.79 -9.08 56.26
N ALA A 96 -17.31 -9.67 57.36
CA ALA A 96 -18.01 -9.65 58.63
C ALA A 96 -17.58 -8.41 59.44
N LYS A 97 -18.21 -7.26 59.18
CA LYS A 97 -18.12 -6.10 60.08
C LYS A 97 -19.05 -6.32 61.29
N LYS A 98 -18.44 -6.25 62.47
CA LYS A 98 -19.13 -6.11 63.76
C LYS A 98 -19.26 -4.62 64.10
#